data_AF-A0A7M2X3Y8-F1
#
_entry.id   AF-A0A7M2X3Y8-F1
#
_cell.length_a   1.000
_cell.length_b   1.000
_cell.length_c   1.000
_cell.angle_alpha   90.00
_cell.angle_beta   90.00
_cell.angle_gamma   90.00
#
_symmetry.space_group_name_H-M   'P 1'
#
loop_
_entity.id
_entity.type
_entity.pdbx_description
1 polymer ?
#
loop_
_entity_poly.entity_id
_entity_poly.type
_entity_poly.pdbx_seq_one_letter_code
_entity_poly.pdbx_strand_id
1 'polypeptide(L)'
;MFGNMQGWIASVVIIALTAGLIVWKGKPEGRSKPTGSLKAAMVSAAVQPSPDTLIPKGTKDANAGEVYRMLAAAVKGKSRVYDLKDGDFVRAQGTKKRAMIKTVEAEMDMLIEAGECAKMDLFASKPTEVINYANRKPILPELQQTALVALSVAGMWATPDSSKPNSKPENPAKAQKLFEAIFHLGRFLSDERVFFEEYRIGVDLMGNAAKQLSKRGNYDAAKKDQLDLFSQQISLERYLTAIQVITGIPEEGKLMALPGDIFDVALNSKEPMWQVEAILKLGRMRYMQGVKYGDQRDASLVLAELAARTDLPANVKAAAVAARDMTIEQVRMIGGSA
;
A
#
# COMPACT_ATOMS: atom_id res chain seq x y z
N MET A 1 14.20 -72.73 -23.95
CA MET A 1 14.16 -71.39 -24.55
C MET A 1 14.84 -70.40 -23.61
N PHE A 2 16.17 -70.46 -23.51
CA PHE A 2 16.93 -69.43 -22.81
C PHE A 2 17.22 -68.34 -23.82
N GLY A 3 16.47 -67.23 -23.73
CA GLY A 3 16.64 -66.08 -24.61
C GLY A 3 18.09 -65.59 -24.58
N ASN A 4 18.59 -65.19 -25.75
CA ASN A 4 19.96 -64.73 -25.97
C ASN A 4 20.42 -63.80 -24.82
N MET A 5 21.45 -64.20 -24.08
CA MET A 5 22.04 -63.43 -22.96
C MET A 5 22.39 -62.00 -23.38
N GLN A 6 22.75 -61.81 -24.65
CA GLN A 6 23.02 -60.48 -25.22
C GLN A 6 21.78 -59.57 -25.20
N GLY A 7 20.58 -60.13 -25.43
CA GLY A 7 19.32 -59.39 -25.38
C GLY A 7 18.97 -58.91 -23.96
N TRP A 8 19.25 -59.72 -22.94
CA TRP A 8 19.06 -59.34 -21.54
C TRP A 8 20.00 -58.22 -21.11
N ILE A 9 21.29 -58.30 -21.47
CA ILE A 9 22.27 -57.24 -21.16
C ILE A 9 21.87 -55.92 -21.84
N ALA A 10 21.50 -55.97 -23.13
CA ALA A 10 21.04 -54.78 -23.86
C ALA A 10 19.81 -54.14 -23.21
N SER A 11 18.85 -54.96 -22.74
CA SER A 11 17.64 -54.48 -22.06
C SER A 11 17.95 -53.77 -20.74
N VAL A 12 18.86 -54.33 -19.93
CA VAL A 12 19.29 -53.71 -18.67
C VAL A 12 19.95 -52.35 -18.91
N VAL A 13 20.79 -52.24 -19.93
CA VAL A 13 21.45 -50.98 -20.29
C VAL A 13 20.41 -49.93 -20.71
N ILE A 14 19.43 -50.30 -21.54
CA ILE A 14 18.36 -49.38 -21.97
C ILE A 14 17.52 -48.91 -20.77
N ILE A 15 17.16 -49.81 -19.86
CA ILE A 15 16.41 -49.47 -18.64
C ILE A 15 17.23 -48.52 -17.77
N ALA A 16 18.52 -48.80 -17.54
CA ALA A 16 19.39 -47.95 -16.73
C ALA A 16 19.55 -46.54 -17.33
N LEU A 17 19.75 -46.45 -18.66
CA LEU A 17 19.86 -45.17 -19.36
C LEU A 17 18.55 -44.40 -19.32
N THR A 18 17.43 -45.07 -19.52
CA THR A 18 16.09 -44.45 -19.50
C THR A 18 15.72 -43.99 -18.10
N ALA A 19 15.96 -44.81 -17.06
CA ALA A 19 15.78 -44.42 -15.67
C ALA A 19 16.71 -43.24 -15.30
N GLY A 20 17.97 -43.27 -15.74
CA GLY A 20 18.91 -42.18 -15.57
C GLY A 20 18.44 -40.87 -16.21
N LEU A 21 17.92 -40.93 -17.45
CA LEU A 21 17.34 -39.78 -18.14
C LEU A 21 16.06 -39.28 -17.46
N ILE A 22 15.18 -40.17 -16.99
CA ILE A 22 13.98 -39.80 -16.23
C ILE A 22 14.37 -39.12 -14.91
N VAL A 23 15.36 -39.63 -14.18
CA VAL A 23 15.81 -38.99 -12.93
C VAL A 23 16.51 -37.66 -13.22
N TRP A 24 17.29 -37.57 -14.30
CA TRP A 24 18.02 -36.35 -14.65
C TRP A 24 17.11 -35.24 -15.18
N LYS A 25 16.16 -35.57 -16.07
CA LYS A 25 15.19 -34.63 -16.66
C LYS A 25 13.94 -34.44 -15.82
N GLY A 26 13.59 -35.43 -15.01
CA GLY A 26 12.40 -35.42 -14.15
C GLY A 26 12.64 -34.78 -12.78
N LYS A 27 13.89 -34.40 -12.45
CA LYS A 27 14.13 -33.50 -11.32
C LYS A 27 13.54 -32.13 -11.67
N PRO A 28 12.44 -31.72 -11.02
CA PRO A 28 11.87 -30.41 -11.25
C PRO A 28 12.94 -29.36 -10.92
N GLU A 29 13.07 -28.33 -11.75
CA GLU A 29 13.90 -27.19 -11.40
C GLU A 29 13.47 -26.68 -10.03
N GLY A 30 14.42 -26.52 -9.11
CA GLY A 30 14.12 -25.94 -7.81
C GLY A 30 13.86 -24.44 -7.93
N ARG A 31 13.21 -23.87 -6.91
CA ARG A 31 13.09 -22.43 -6.72
C ARG A 31 14.43 -21.70 -6.92
N SER A 32 14.35 -20.57 -7.63
CA SER A 32 15.46 -19.65 -7.84
C SER A 32 16.00 -19.11 -6.52
N LYS A 33 17.32 -18.95 -6.43
CA LYS A 33 17.98 -18.37 -5.23
C LYS A 33 17.78 -16.85 -5.20
N PRO A 34 17.63 -16.22 -4.02
CA PRO A 34 17.56 -14.77 -3.92
C PRO A 34 18.89 -14.12 -4.32
N THR A 35 18.82 -12.99 -5.01
CA THR A 35 20.01 -12.20 -5.37
C THR A 35 20.37 -11.18 -4.29
N GLY A 36 19.43 -10.85 -3.41
CA GLY A 36 19.56 -9.78 -2.44
C GLY A 36 19.27 -8.39 -3.02
N SER A 37 18.58 -8.32 -4.16
CA SER A 37 18.16 -7.05 -4.78
C SER A 37 17.05 -6.35 -4.00
N LEU A 38 16.29 -7.08 -3.17
CA LEU A 38 15.16 -6.53 -2.40
C LEU A 38 15.48 -6.27 -0.91
N LYS A 39 16.73 -5.94 -0.56
CA LYS A 39 17.13 -5.66 0.84
C LYS A 39 16.25 -4.63 1.55
N ALA A 40 15.79 -3.60 0.85
CA ALA A 40 14.91 -2.57 1.42
C ALA A 40 13.55 -3.12 1.88
N ALA A 41 13.06 -4.20 1.26
CA ALA A 41 11.82 -4.89 1.66
C ALA A 41 12.03 -5.89 2.81
N MET A 42 13.28 -6.11 3.24
CA MET A 42 13.62 -7.01 4.35
C MET A 42 13.70 -6.30 5.70
N VAL A 43 13.69 -4.96 5.69
CA VAL A 43 13.76 -4.11 6.89
C VAL A 43 12.41 -3.44 7.14
N SER A 44 12.13 -3.09 8.40
CA SER A 44 10.90 -2.39 8.76
C SER A 44 10.85 -1.00 8.14
N ALA A 45 9.67 -0.60 7.66
CA ALA A 45 9.46 0.66 6.97
C ALA A 45 9.16 1.83 7.92
N ALA A 46 9.96 2.01 8.97
CA ALA A 46 9.75 3.07 9.95
C ALA A 46 9.88 4.47 9.35
N VAL A 47 8.92 5.35 9.64
CA VAL A 47 8.99 6.78 9.30
C VAL A 47 9.96 7.47 10.26
N GLN A 48 10.87 8.28 9.72
CA GLN A 48 11.84 9.02 10.51
C GLN A 48 11.81 10.51 10.16
N PRO A 49 11.84 11.43 11.16
CA PRO A 49 11.67 11.13 12.59
C PRO A 49 10.27 10.56 12.92
N SER A 50 10.11 10.03 14.13
CA SER A 50 8.82 9.44 14.57
C SER A 50 7.71 10.51 14.54
N PRO A 51 6.54 10.24 13.91
CA PRO A 51 5.42 11.18 13.89
C PRO A 51 4.92 11.59 15.28
N ASP A 52 5.11 10.74 16.30
CA ASP A 52 4.65 10.93 17.69
C ASP A 52 5.28 12.15 18.37
N THR A 53 6.47 12.55 17.93
CA THR A 53 7.17 13.70 18.49
C THR A 53 6.70 15.01 17.86
N LEU A 54 6.01 14.95 16.71
CA LEU A 54 5.58 16.12 15.95
C LEU A 54 4.17 16.54 16.33
N ILE A 55 3.19 15.65 16.23
CA ILE A 55 1.81 15.97 16.59
C ILE A 55 1.36 14.98 17.66
N PRO A 56 0.95 15.46 18.86
CA PRO A 56 0.47 14.59 19.93
C PRO A 56 -0.70 13.73 19.46
N LYS A 57 -0.79 12.49 19.92
CA LYS A 57 -1.94 11.62 19.60
C LYS A 57 -3.24 12.22 20.10
N GLY A 58 -4.33 11.88 19.41
CA GLY A 58 -5.68 12.07 19.92
C GLY A 58 -5.85 11.41 21.28
N THR A 59 -6.70 11.99 22.13
CA THR A 59 -6.91 11.57 23.52
C THR A 59 -8.24 10.85 23.74
N LYS A 60 -9.15 10.87 22.75
CA LYS A 60 -10.43 10.16 22.86
C LYS A 60 -10.20 8.66 22.74
N ASP A 61 -10.67 7.88 23.71
CA ASP A 61 -10.68 6.42 23.61
C ASP A 61 -11.78 5.94 22.65
N ALA A 62 -11.55 6.20 21.37
CA ALA A 62 -12.42 5.85 20.26
C ALA A 62 -11.56 5.32 19.10
N ASN A 63 -12.18 4.57 18.20
CA ASN A 63 -11.53 4.04 17.00
C ASN A 63 -11.83 4.96 15.81
N ALA A 64 -10.79 5.61 15.28
CA ALA A 64 -10.90 6.49 14.11
C ALA A 64 -11.41 5.76 12.86
N GLY A 65 -11.21 4.44 12.76
CA GLY A 65 -11.60 3.62 11.62
C GLY A 65 -13.10 3.64 11.37
N GLU A 66 -13.93 3.71 12.41
CA GLU A 66 -15.39 3.82 12.28
C GLU A 66 -15.79 5.16 11.66
N VAL A 67 -15.19 6.26 12.15
CA VAL A 67 -15.42 7.61 11.64
C VAL A 67 -14.96 7.73 10.19
N TYR A 68 -13.80 7.17 9.84
CA TYR A 68 -13.30 7.15 8.46
C TYR A 68 -14.20 6.35 7.51
N ARG A 69 -14.83 5.27 7.98
CA ARG A 69 -15.82 4.52 7.18
C ARG A 69 -17.07 5.36 6.92
N MET A 70 -17.56 6.08 7.93
CA MET A 70 -18.68 7.02 7.76
C MET A 70 -18.33 8.14 6.79
N LEU A 71 -17.13 8.72 6.92
CA LEU A 71 -16.60 9.74 6.03
C LEU A 71 -16.53 9.26 4.57
N ALA A 72 -15.94 8.09 4.34
CA ALA A 72 -15.86 7.51 3.00
C ALA A 72 -17.25 7.25 2.40
N ALA A 73 -18.20 6.77 3.21
CA ALA A 73 -19.58 6.58 2.77
C ALA A 73 -20.27 7.89 2.39
N ALA A 74 -20.06 8.97 3.16
CA ALA A 74 -20.60 10.30 2.86
C ALA A 74 -20.04 10.88 1.54
N VAL A 75 -18.80 10.56 1.21
CA VAL A 75 -18.10 11.08 0.01
C VAL A 75 -18.36 10.25 -1.24
N LYS A 76 -18.68 8.95 -1.12
CA LYS A 76 -18.87 8.03 -2.26
C LYS A 76 -19.88 8.51 -3.30
N GLY A 77 -20.92 9.25 -2.90
CA GLY A 77 -21.92 9.84 -3.80
C GLY A 77 -21.57 11.23 -4.33
N LYS A 78 -20.47 11.83 -3.87
CA LYS A 78 -20.05 13.22 -4.15
C LYS A 78 -18.78 13.27 -5.02
N SER A 79 -18.50 12.23 -5.80
CA SER A 79 -17.24 12.06 -6.55
C SER A 79 -16.81 13.31 -7.33
N ARG A 80 -17.75 14.00 -7.98
CA ARG A 80 -17.46 15.24 -8.75
C ARG A 80 -16.92 16.39 -7.92
N VAL A 81 -17.26 16.49 -6.63
CA VAL A 81 -16.72 17.53 -5.74
C VAL A 81 -15.29 17.18 -5.34
N TYR A 82 -15.01 15.90 -5.09
CA TYR A 82 -13.75 15.42 -4.53
C TYR A 82 -12.73 14.93 -5.57
N ASP A 83 -13.13 14.85 -6.84
CA ASP A 83 -12.22 14.50 -7.93
C ASP A 83 -11.08 15.52 -8.06
N LEU A 84 -9.84 15.03 -8.01
CA LEU A 84 -8.64 15.86 -8.02
C LEU A 84 -8.16 16.22 -9.42
N LYS A 85 -8.57 15.46 -10.44
CA LYS A 85 -8.19 15.70 -11.83
C LYS A 85 -9.13 16.70 -12.47
N ASP A 86 -10.43 16.44 -12.32
CA ASP A 86 -11.48 17.19 -13.00
C ASP A 86 -12.61 17.62 -12.07
N GLY A 87 -12.43 17.58 -10.74
CA GLY A 87 -13.50 17.93 -9.83
C GLY A 87 -13.87 19.41 -9.86
N ASP A 88 -15.11 19.69 -9.47
CA ASP A 88 -15.62 21.05 -9.40
C ASP A 88 -14.86 21.88 -8.35
N PHE A 89 -14.34 21.25 -7.28
CA PHE A 89 -13.62 21.95 -6.21
C PHE A 89 -12.25 22.49 -6.67
N VAL A 90 -11.49 21.70 -7.44
CA VAL A 90 -10.18 22.11 -7.99
C VAL A 90 -10.37 23.27 -8.98
N ARG A 91 -11.44 23.22 -9.79
CA ARG A 91 -11.75 24.22 -10.81
C ARG A 91 -12.41 25.48 -10.25
N ALA A 92 -13.05 25.40 -9.09
CA ALA A 92 -13.73 26.54 -8.48
C ALA A 92 -12.73 27.61 -8.04
N GLN A 93 -13.13 28.88 -8.20
CA GLN A 93 -12.36 30.04 -7.76
C GLN A 93 -13.29 31.04 -7.04
N GLY A 94 -12.69 31.95 -6.25
CA GLY A 94 -13.41 33.04 -5.59
C GLY A 94 -14.65 32.59 -4.81
N THR A 95 -15.80 33.21 -5.09
CA THR A 95 -17.08 32.96 -4.40
C THR A 95 -17.60 31.55 -4.61
N LYS A 96 -17.43 30.96 -5.80
CA LYS A 96 -17.85 29.58 -6.08
C LYS A 96 -17.10 28.59 -5.16
N LYS A 97 -15.79 28.79 -4.99
CA LYS A 97 -14.99 27.90 -4.11
C LYS A 97 -15.43 28.01 -2.66
N ARG A 98 -15.74 29.21 -2.18
CA ARG A 98 -16.28 29.42 -0.82
C ARG A 98 -17.65 28.76 -0.62
N ALA A 99 -18.52 28.81 -1.63
CA ALA A 99 -19.79 28.10 -1.59
C ALA A 99 -19.57 26.58 -1.51
N MET A 100 -18.61 26.03 -2.26
CA MET A 100 -18.28 24.61 -2.20
C MET A 100 -17.68 24.18 -0.85
N ILE A 101 -16.87 25.04 -0.20
CA ILE A 101 -16.36 24.75 1.15
C ILE A 101 -17.51 24.46 2.12
N LYS A 102 -18.59 25.25 2.08
CA LYS A 102 -19.77 25.02 2.93
C LYS A 102 -20.42 23.66 2.66
N THR A 103 -20.35 23.15 1.43
CA THR A 103 -20.95 21.85 1.07
C THR A 103 -20.15 20.63 1.55
N VAL A 104 -18.88 20.84 1.92
CA VAL A 104 -17.97 19.78 2.42
C VAL A 104 -17.60 19.94 3.89
N GLU A 105 -18.17 20.95 4.57
CA GLU A 105 -17.77 21.31 5.93
C GLU A 105 -18.07 20.20 6.94
N ALA A 106 -19.19 19.48 6.79
CA ALA A 106 -19.53 18.35 7.64
C ALA A 106 -18.49 17.22 7.55
N GLU A 107 -17.97 16.94 6.35
CA GLU A 107 -16.90 15.96 6.14
C GLU A 107 -15.56 16.42 6.74
N MET A 108 -15.28 17.73 6.73
CA MET A 108 -14.09 18.27 7.40
C MET A 108 -14.20 18.12 8.92
N ASP A 109 -15.38 18.32 9.48
CA ASP A 109 -15.64 18.16 10.91
C ASP A 109 -15.52 16.69 11.32
N MET A 110 -16.01 15.74 10.51
CA MET A 110 -15.78 14.30 10.72
C MET A 110 -14.28 13.93 10.67
N LEU A 111 -13.51 14.54 9.75
CA LEU A 111 -12.07 14.32 9.69
C LEU A 111 -11.36 14.83 10.95
N ILE A 112 -11.75 16.01 11.46
CA ILE A 112 -11.25 16.55 12.73
C ILE A 112 -11.60 15.61 13.89
N GLU A 113 -12.84 15.14 13.97
CA GLU A 113 -13.28 14.18 14.99
C GLU A 113 -12.47 12.89 14.97
N ALA A 114 -12.20 12.33 13.78
CA ALA A 114 -11.37 11.15 13.61
C ALA A 114 -9.92 11.39 14.08
N GLY A 115 -9.38 12.60 13.86
CA GLY A 115 -8.05 13.00 14.34
C GLY A 115 -7.93 13.07 15.86
N GLU A 116 -9.03 13.26 16.58
CA GLU A 116 -9.05 13.31 18.05
C GLU A 116 -9.07 11.91 18.70
N CYS A 117 -9.28 10.84 17.91
CA CYS A 117 -9.25 9.46 18.37
C CYS A 117 -7.82 9.00 18.68
N ALA A 118 -7.66 8.14 19.69
CA ALA A 118 -6.34 7.65 20.12
C ALA A 118 -5.81 6.49 19.27
N LYS A 119 -6.70 5.75 18.59
CA LYS A 119 -6.38 4.53 17.84
C LYS A 119 -7.17 4.45 16.53
N MET A 120 -6.67 3.67 15.58
CA MET A 120 -7.37 3.31 14.36
C MET A 120 -7.23 1.81 14.11
N ASP A 121 -8.34 1.19 13.73
CA ASP A 121 -8.39 -0.15 13.16
C ASP A 121 -9.41 -0.10 11.99
N LEU A 122 -8.92 0.32 10.83
CA LEU A 122 -9.64 0.46 9.59
C LEU A 122 -9.45 -0.79 8.73
N PHE A 123 -8.24 -1.07 8.27
CA PHE A 123 -7.94 -2.19 7.39
C PHE A 123 -7.34 -3.39 8.15
N ALA A 124 -6.71 -3.17 9.31
CA ALA A 124 -6.16 -4.25 10.14
C ALA A 124 -7.22 -5.31 10.53
N SER A 125 -8.44 -4.89 10.86
CA SER A 125 -9.59 -5.75 11.17
C SER A 125 -10.26 -6.35 9.94
N LYS A 126 -10.10 -5.74 8.77
CA LYS A 126 -10.72 -6.17 7.50
C LYS A 126 -9.73 -6.10 6.33
N PRO A 127 -8.62 -6.86 6.37
CA PRO A 127 -7.53 -6.70 5.40
C PRO A 127 -7.97 -7.02 3.96
N THR A 128 -8.99 -7.85 3.78
CA THR A 128 -9.55 -8.20 2.47
C THR A 128 -10.15 -7.01 1.71
N GLU A 129 -10.46 -5.89 2.39
CA GLU A 129 -10.95 -4.67 1.74
C GLU A 129 -9.89 -3.98 0.87
N VAL A 130 -8.60 -4.17 1.20
CA VAL A 130 -7.47 -3.59 0.44
C VAL A 130 -6.56 -4.65 -0.19
N ILE A 131 -6.57 -5.88 0.35
CA ILE A 131 -5.83 -7.02 -0.17
C ILE A 131 -6.75 -7.85 -1.07
N ASN A 132 -6.83 -7.48 -2.34
CA ASN A 132 -7.56 -8.25 -3.36
C ASN A 132 -7.03 -7.95 -4.78
N TYR A 133 -7.21 -8.90 -5.70
CA TYR A 133 -6.84 -8.75 -7.11
C TYR A 133 -7.87 -8.03 -7.97
N ALA A 134 -9.08 -7.80 -7.46
CA ALA A 134 -10.12 -7.07 -8.18
C ALA A 134 -9.80 -5.56 -8.31
N ASN A 135 -8.73 -5.11 -7.63
CA ASN A 135 -8.34 -3.71 -7.52
C ASN A 135 -9.48 -2.81 -7.04
N ARG A 136 -10.41 -3.38 -6.26
CA ARG A 136 -11.50 -2.64 -5.62
C ARG A 136 -11.02 -2.26 -4.24
N LYS A 137 -10.54 -1.03 -4.09
CA LYS A 137 -10.17 -0.42 -2.81
C LYS A 137 -11.14 0.73 -2.55
N PRO A 138 -12.40 0.48 -2.16
CA PRO A 138 -13.47 1.49 -2.23
C PRO A 138 -13.49 2.51 -1.08
N ILE A 139 -12.45 2.54 -0.24
CA ILE A 139 -12.36 3.49 0.89
C ILE A 139 -11.07 4.30 0.79
N LEU A 140 -9.96 3.68 0.42
CA LEU A 140 -8.64 4.32 0.43
C LEU A 140 -8.55 5.54 -0.53
N PRO A 141 -9.00 5.46 -1.80
CA PRO A 141 -9.07 6.61 -2.70
C PRO A 141 -10.00 7.71 -2.19
N GLU A 142 -11.15 7.36 -1.63
CA GLU A 142 -12.12 8.31 -1.07
C GLU A 142 -11.50 9.09 0.10
N LEU A 143 -10.80 8.40 1.02
CA LEU A 143 -10.08 9.04 2.12
C LEU A 143 -8.95 9.93 1.61
N GLN A 144 -8.16 9.45 0.64
CA GLN A 144 -7.08 10.25 0.04
C GLN A 144 -7.63 11.53 -0.61
N GLN A 145 -8.68 11.42 -1.42
CA GLN A 145 -9.32 12.57 -2.07
C GLN A 145 -9.88 13.55 -1.04
N THR A 146 -10.56 13.03 -0.02
CA THR A 146 -11.11 13.84 1.07
C THR A 146 -10.02 14.62 1.79
N ALA A 147 -8.90 13.97 2.13
CA ALA A 147 -7.77 14.61 2.78
C ALA A 147 -7.12 15.69 1.90
N LEU A 148 -7.02 15.46 0.59
CA LEU A 148 -6.45 16.45 -0.34
C LEU A 148 -7.38 17.66 -0.54
N VAL A 149 -8.70 17.46 -0.58
CA VAL A 149 -9.68 18.55 -0.51
C VAL A 149 -9.56 19.29 0.82
N ALA A 150 -9.47 18.56 1.93
CA ALA A 150 -9.32 19.12 3.28
C ALA A 150 -8.06 19.99 3.43
N LEU A 151 -6.93 19.58 2.85
CA LEU A 151 -5.72 20.41 2.78
C LEU A 151 -5.99 21.75 2.09
N SER A 152 -6.75 21.75 0.98
CA SER A 152 -7.09 22.99 0.29
C SER A 152 -8.11 23.83 1.06
N VAL A 153 -9.07 23.23 1.76
CA VAL A 153 -10.02 23.94 2.62
C VAL A 153 -9.28 24.63 3.78
N ALA A 154 -8.45 23.87 4.51
CA ALA A 154 -7.62 24.39 5.58
C ALA A 154 -6.69 25.51 5.11
N GLY A 155 -6.07 25.35 3.93
CA GLY A 155 -5.23 26.38 3.32
C GLY A 155 -5.97 27.70 3.07
N MET A 156 -7.24 27.64 2.66
CA MET A 156 -8.08 28.84 2.50
C MET A 156 -8.46 29.46 3.83
N TRP A 157 -8.85 28.66 4.82
CA TRP A 157 -9.17 29.17 6.17
C TRP A 157 -7.97 29.81 6.88
N ALA A 158 -6.75 29.35 6.59
CA ALA A 158 -5.51 29.85 7.16
C ALA A 158 -4.89 31.05 6.40
N THR A 159 -5.34 31.35 5.18
CA THR A 159 -4.73 32.41 4.35
C THR A 159 -5.67 33.62 4.26
N PRO A 160 -5.17 34.86 4.44
CA PRO A 160 -5.92 36.07 4.12
C PRO A 160 -6.48 36.06 2.70
N ASP A 161 -7.63 36.71 2.51
CA ASP A 161 -8.20 36.96 1.19
C ASP A 161 -7.30 37.94 0.42
N SER A 162 -6.54 37.41 -0.55
CA SER A 162 -5.61 38.20 -1.36
C SER A 162 -6.28 39.30 -2.18
N SER A 163 -7.60 39.22 -2.41
CA SER A 163 -8.37 40.28 -3.07
C SER A 163 -8.68 41.48 -2.18
N LYS A 164 -8.45 41.36 -0.87
CA LYS A 164 -8.75 42.39 0.13
C LYS A 164 -7.49 42.72 0.93
N PRO A 165 -6.86 43.88 0.69
CA PRO A 165 -5.76 44.37 1.52
C PRO A 165 -6.18 44.36 3.00
N ASN A 166 -5.32 43.84 3.88
CA ASN A 166 -5.55 43.72 5.33
C ASN A 166 -6.66 42.74 5.77
N SER A 167 -7.12 41.85 4.91
CA SER A 167 -7.99 40.76 5.37
C SER A 167 -7.27 39.86 6.37
N LYS A 168 -8.02 39.30 7.32
CA LYS A 168 -7.53 38.29 8.25
C LYS A 168 -7.88 36.89 7.72
N PRO A 169 -7.13 35.85 8.10
CA PRO A 169 -7.56 34.46 7.88
C PRO A 169 -8.98 34.24 8.41
N GLU A 170 -9.81 33.52 7.67
CA GLU A 170 -11.23 33.32 8.00
C GLU A 170 -11.40 32.47 9.26
N ASN A 171 -10.65 31.36 9.38
CA ASN A 171 -10.72 30.47 10.52
C ASN A 171 -9.39 29.73 10.78
N PRO A 172 -8.35 30.44 11.26
CA PRO A 172 -7.00 29.87 11.37
C PRO A 172 -6.93 28.72 12.39
N ALA A 173 -7.73 28.77 13.45
CA ALA A 173 -7.78 27.71 14.46
C ALA A 173 -8.38 26.40 13.90
N LYS A 174 -9.50 26.48 13.17
CA LYS A 174 -10.12 25.31 12.52
C LYS A 174 -9.21 24.77 11.41
N ALA A 175 -8.51 25.65 10.68
CA ALA A 175 -7.53 25.23 9.68
C ALA A 175 -6.38 24.40 10.30
N GLN A 176 -5.83 24.85 11.43
CA GLN A 176 -4.79 24.10 12.13
C GLN A 176 -5.29 22.72 12.56
N LYS A 177 -6.47 22.64 13.20
CA LYS A 177 -7.07 21.35 13.58
C LYS A 177 -7.26 20.41 12.39
N LEU A 178 -7.68 20.95 11.24
CA LEU A 178 -7.87 20.16 10.03
C LEU A 178 -6.53 19.66 9.47
N PHE A 179 -5.46 20.48 9.50
CA PHE A 179 -4.12 20.01 9.14
C PHE A 179 -3.60 18.93 10.10
N GLU A 180 -3.79 19.09 11.42
CA GLU A 180 -3.44 18.08 12.42
C GLU A 180 -4.23 16.77 12.18
N ALA A 181 -5.53 16.86 11.86
CA ALA A 181 -6.36 15.71 11.54
C ALA A 181 -5.90 14.96 10.29
N ILE A 182 -5.47 15.67 9.24
CA ILE A 182 -4.89 15.06 8.02
C ILE A 182 -3.56 14.39 8.36
N PHE A 183 -2.74 14.99 9.22
CA PHE A 183 -1.52 14.37 9.73
C PHE A 183 -1.84 13.07 10.50
N HIS A 184 -2.87 13.06 11.33
CA HIS A 184 -3.33 11.87 12.05
C HIS A 184 -3.85 10.77 11.12
N LEU A 185 -4.66 11.10 10.12
CA LEU A 185 -5.06 10.13 9.09
C LEU A 185 -3.83 9.52 8.43
N GLY A 186 -2.88 10.36 8.02
CA GLY A 186 -1.66 9.89 7.37
C GLY A 186 -0.84 8.95 8.25
N ARG A 187 -0.71 9.32 9.52
CA ARG A 187 -0.06 8.50 10.54
C ARG A 187 -0.77 7.16 10.71
N PHE A 188 -2.08 7.14 10.93
CA PHE A 188 -2.82 5.91 11.16
C PHE A 188 -2.72 4.94 9.99
N LEU A 189 -2.87 5.43 8.76
CA LEU A 189 -2.66 4.63 7.53
C LEU A 189 -1.22 4.08 7.45
N SER A 190 -0.24 4.85 7.92
CA SER A 190 1.14 4.39 7.95
C SER A 190 1.42 3.39 9.08
N ASP A 191 0.69 3.46 10.19
CA ASP A 191 0.87 2.62 11.38
C ASP A 191 0.19 1.24 11.22
N GLU A 192 -0.88 1.12 10.44
CA GLU A 192 -1.60 -0.15 10.24
C GLU A 192 -0.82 -1.20 9.44
N ARG A 193 0.06 -0.77 8.52
CA ARG A 193 0.97 -1.66 7.76
C ARG A 193 0.27 -2.82 7.04
N VAL A 194 -0.97 -2.61 6.57
CA VAL A 194 -1.72 -3.69 5.90
C VAL A 194 -1.22 -3.89 4.46
N PHE A 195 -1.04 -2.81 3.71
CA PHE A 195 -0.66 -2.83 2.28
C PHE A 195 0.20 -1.61 1.91
N PHE A 196 1.06 -1.68 0.87
CA PHE A 196 2.02 -0.59 0.61
C PHE A 196 1.38 0.72 0.14
N GLU A 197 0.34 0.66 -0.69
CA GLU A 197 -0.32 1.88 -1.17
C GLU A 197 -0.96 2.67 -0.03
N GLU A 198 -1.49 1.99 0.98
CA GLU A 198 -2.01 2.60 2.19
C GLU A 198 -0.89 3.33 2.94
N TYR A 199 0.23 2.63 3.20
CA TYR A 199 1.40 3.22 3.83
C TYR A 199 1.93 4.43 3.05
N ARG A 200 2.03 4.33 1.72
CA ARG A 200 2.47 5.42 0.83
C ARG A 200 1.56 6.64 0.98
N ILE A 201 0.24 6.44 0.87
CA ILE A 201 -0.74 7.51 1.05
C ILE A 201 -0.59 8.13 2.44
N GLY A 202 -0.42 7.31 3.47
CA GLY A 202 -0.23 7.79 4.83
C GLY A 202 0.97 8.72 4.98
N VAL A 203 2.11 8.30 4.45
CA VAL A 203 3.37 9.06 4.41
C VAL A 203 3.22 10.37 3.62
N ASP A 204 2.61 10.32 2.44
CA ASP A 204 2.36 11.49 1.60
C ASP A 204 1.47 12.52 2.31
N LEU A 205 0.40 12.06 2.99
CA LEU A 205 -0.50 12.94 3.74
C LEU A 205 0.20 13.60 4.93
N MET A 206 1.00 12.84 5.69
CA MET A 206 1.80 13.38 6.79
C MET A 206 2.77 14.47 6.32
N GLY A 207 3.54 14.21 5.25
CA GLY A 207 4.49 15.18 4.70
C GLY A 207 3.81 16.46 4.23
N ASN A 208 2.69 16.33 3.53
CA ASN A 208 1.90 17.48 3.07
C ASN A 208 1.32 18.29 4.23
N ALA A 209 0.72 17.62 5.23
CA ALA A 209 0.17 18.30 6.40
C ALA A 209 1.26 18.99 7.24
N ALA A 210 2.39 18.33 7.47
CA ALA A 210 3.53 18.90 8.20
C ALA A 210 4.06 20.17 7.53
N LYS A 211 4.20 20.16 6.19
CA LYS A 211 4.59 21.34 5.41
C LYS A 211 3.59 22.50 5.52
N GLN A 212 2.30 22.21 5.68
CA GLN A 212 1.29 23.26 5.90
C GLN A 212 1.33 23.78 7.34
N LEU A 213 1.49 22.90 8.32
CA LEU A 213 1.62 23.26 9.73
C LEU A 213 2.88 24.09 10.01
N SER A 214 4.02 23.80 9.36
CA SER A 214 5.23 24.62 9.50
C SER A 214 5.01 26.05 9.03
N LYS A 215 4.28 26.23 7.91
CA LYS A 215 4.03 27.55 7.32
C LYS A 215 2.92 28.33 7.99
N ARG A 216 1.84 27.64 8.38
CA ARG A 216 0.54 28.26 8.73
C ARG A 216 0.05 27.91 10.13
N GLY A 217 0.65 26.92 10.78
CA GLY A 217 0.29 26.53 12.14
C GLY A 217 0.66 27.60 13.17
N ASN A 218 -0.11 27.67 14.24
CA ASN A 218 0.18 28.52 15.40
C ASN A 218 1.11 27.78 16.37
N TYR A 219 2.32 27.47 15.91
CA TYR A 219 3.40 26.90 16.73
C TYR A 219 4.59 27.85 16.83
N ASP A 220 5.44 27.61 17.84
CA ASP A 220 6.73 28.28 17.96
C ASP A 220 7.68 27.95 16.79
N ALA A 221 8.77 28.71 16.67
CA ALA A 221 9.73 28.56 15.58
C ALA A 221 10.38 27.17 15.57
N ALA A 222 10.77 26.66 16.74
CA ALA A 222 11.44 25.36 16.84
C ALA A 222 10.55 24.22 16.33
N LYS A 223 9.26 24.26 16.67
CA LYS A 223 8.29 23.26 16.21
C LYS A 223 8.03 23.35 14.71
N LYS A 224 7.98 24.57 14.17
CA LYS A 224 7.85 24.80 12.72
C LYS A 224 9.05 24.24 11.96
N ASP A 225 10.26 24.43 12.48
CA ASP A 225 11.48 23.88 11.89
C ASP A 225 11.48 22.34 11.92
N GLN A 226 11.02 21.73 13.01
CA GLN A 226 10.87 20.26 13.10
C GLN A 226 9.88 19.72 12.07
N LEU A 227 8.74 20.39 11.89
CA LEU A 227 7.72 20.01 10.90
C LEU A 227 8.21 20.18 9.47
N ASP A 228 8.95 21.26 9.19
CA ASP A 228 9.53 21.50 7.87
C ASP A 228 10.58 20.43 7.55
N LEU A 229 11.51 20.17 8.48
CA LEU A 229 12.52 19.12 8.35
C LEU A 229 11.89 17.74 8.13
N PHE A 230 10.87 17.39 8.91
CA PHE A 230 10.13 16.15 8.69
C PHE A 230 9.53 16.07 7.29
N SER A 231 8.91 17.16 6.81
CA SER A 231 8.31 17.19 5.46
C SER A 231 9.34 17.04 4.32
N GLN A 232 10.60 17.40 4.56
CA GLN A 232 11.70 17.24 3.61
C GLN A 232 12.32 15.83 3.69
N GLN A 233 12.38 15.24 4.88
CA GLN A 233 13.00 13.93 5.12
C GLN A 233 12.07 12.74 4.87
N ILE A 234 10.76 12.96 4.95
CA ILE A 234 9.75 11.93 4.71
C ILE A 234 9.72 11.54 3.23
N SER A 235 10.59 10.60 2.86
CA SER A 235 10.77 10.13 1.49
C SER A 235 10.57 8.62 1.38
N LEU A 236 9.88 8.22 0.31
CA LEU A 236 9.68 6.82 -0.08
C LEU A 236 10.66 6.36 -1.15
N GLU A 237 11.61 7.21 -1.56
CA GLU A 237 12.56 6.91 -2.63
C GLU A 237 13.34 5.60 -2.39
N ARG A 238 13.74 5.36 -1.14
CA ARG A 238 14.42 4.11 -0.73
C ARG A 238 13.61 2.83 -0.97
N TYR A 239 12.30 2.95 -1.14
CA TYR A 239 11.38 1.83 -1.38
C TYR A 239 10.92 1.72 -2.83
N LEU A 240 11.19 2.72 -3.68
CA LEU A 240 10.69 2.75 -5.06
C LEU A 240 11.16 1.55 -5.87
N THR A 241 12.43 1.19 -5.79
CA THR A 241 12.95 0.01 -6.48
C THR A 241 12.27 -1.27 -6.00
N ALA A 242 12.09 -1.42 -4.68
CA ALA A 242 11.47 -2.61 -4.11
C ALA A 242 10.01 -2.76 -4.57
N ILE A 243 9.23 -1.67 -4.48
CA ILE A 243 7.84 -1.70 -4.92
C ILE A 243 7.71 -1.90 -6.42
N GLN A 244 8.56 -1.28 -7.25
CA GLN A 244 8.55 -1.47 -8.71
C GLN A 244 8.79 -2.94 -9.09
N VAL A 245 9.76 -3.59 -8.45
CA VAL A 245 10.03 -5.02 -8.67
C VAL A 245 8.87 -5.88 -8.20
N ILE A 246 8.37 -5.67 -6.97
CA ILE A 246 7.33 -6.52 -6.38
C ILE A 246 5.98 -6.33 -7.10
N THR A 247 5.56 -5.09 -7.35
CA THR A 247 4.33 -4.81 -8.11
C THR A 247 4.49 -5.16 -9.57
N GLY A 248 5.71 -5.16 -10.11
CA GLY A 248 5.96 -5.54 -11.49
C GLY A 248 5.49 -4.50 -12.50
N ILE A 249 5.50 -3.22 -12.12
CA ILE A 249 5.28 -2.08 -13.02
C ILE A 249 6.64 -1.44 -13.32
N PRO A 250 7.48 -1.96 -14.23
CA PRO A 250 8.56 -1.17 -14.79
C PRO A 250 8.05 -0.24 -15.89
N GLU A 251 8.83 0.82 -16.16
CA GLU A 251 8.57 1.82 -17.21
C GLU A 251 8.42 1.22 -18.62
N GLU A 252 8.86 -0.03 -18.86
CA GLU A 252 8.88 -0.68 -20.17
C GLU A 252 7.99 -1.93 -20.30
N GLY A 253 7.05 -2.16 -19.37
CA GLY A 253 6.01 -3.19 -19.52
C GLY A 253 6.46 -4.66 -19.41
N LYS A 254 7.75 -4.94 -19.11
CA LYS A 254 8.25 -6.29 -18.83
C LYS A 254 8.29 -6.55 -17.33
N LEU A 255 7.38 -7.37 -16.81
CA LEU A 255 7.41 -7.82 -15.41
C LEU A 255 8.80 -8.34 -15.03
N MET A 256 9.53 -7.61 -14.16
CA MET A 256 10.82 -8.08 -13.67
C MET A 256 10.62 -9.35 -12.85
N ALA A 257 11.16 -10.45 -13.34
CA ALA A 257 11.17 -11.71 -12.62
C ALA A 257 12.44 -11.75 -11.75
N LEU A 258 12.29 -11.46 -10.46
CA LEU A 258 13.26 -11.81 -9.42
C LEU A 258 12.64 -12.87 -8.49
N PRO A 259 12.33 -14.10 -8.98
CA PRO A 259 11.53 -15.06 -8.20
C PRO A 259 12.13 -15.35 -6.83
N GLY A 260 13.46 -15.55 -6.77
CA GLY A 260 14.18 -15.85 -5.54
C GLY A 260 14.01 -14.76 -4.48
N ASP A 261 14.16 -13.48 -4.84
CA ASP A 261 13.95 -12.36 -3.92
C ASP A 261 12.49 -12.21 -3.50
N ILE A 262 11.52 -12.47 -4.39
CA ILE A 262 10.10 -12.47 -4.04
C ILE A 262 9.79 -13.55 -3.01
N PHE A 263 10.32 -14.78 -3.20
CA PHE A 263 10.18 -15.83 -2.19
C PHE A 263 10.82 -15.43 -0.86
N ASP A 264 12.01 -14.82 -0.90
CA ASP A 264 12.71 -14.40 0.31
C ASP A 264 11.94 -13.32 1.08
N VAL A 265 11.41 -12.30 0.39
CA VAL A 265 10.57 -11.27 1.03
C VAL A 265 9.29 -11.88 1.58
N ALA A 266 8.60 -12.75 0.84
CA ALA A 266 7.35 -13.37 1.28
C ALA A 266 7.53 -14.22 2.55
N LEU A 267 8.65 -14.91 2.67
CA LEU A 267 8.91 -15.85 3.77
C LEU A 267 9.63 -15.21 4.96
N ASN A 268 10.54 -14.27 4.70
CA ASN A 268 11.53 -13.82 5.67
C ASN A 268 11.52 -12.32 5.96
N SER A 269 10.69 -11.52 5.27
CA SER A 269 10.59 -10.09 5.60
C SER A 269 10.03 -9.90 7.01
N LYS A 270 10.61 -8.96 7.75
CA LYS A 270 10.18 -8.57 9.10
C LYS A 270 8.97 -7.62 9.08
N GLU A 271 8.61 -7.12 7.92
CA GLU A 271 7.56 -6.12 7.74
C GLU A 271 6.36 -6.78 7.04
N PRO A 272 5.23 -6.98 7.74
CA PRO A 272 4.06 -7.67 7.19
C PRO A 272 3.56 -7.08 5.86
N MET A 273 3.64 -5.75 5.72
CA MET A 273 3.29 -5.06 4.48
C MET A 273 4.11 -5.56 3.28
N TRP A 274 5.43 -5.74 3.44
CA TRP A 274 6.28 -6.25 2.36
C TRP A 274 6.02 -7.73 2.07
N GLN A 275 5.71 -8.52 3.11
CA GLN A 275 5.27 -9.90 2.92
C GLN A 275 3.98 -9.97 2.09
N VAL A 276 2.99 -9.13 2.41
CA VAL A 276 1.72 -9.04 1.67
C VAL A 276 1.98 -8.76 0.18
N GLU A 277 2.78 -7.75 -0.15
CA GLU A 277 3.09 -7.40 -1.55
C GLU A 277 3.79 -8.56 -2.29
N ALA A 278 4.76 -9.20 -1.64
CA ALA A 278 5.51 -10.32 -2.20
C ALA A 278 4.62 -11.56 -2.39
N ILE A 279 3.73 -11.86 -1.44
CA ILE A 279 2.75 -12.95 -1.53
C ILE A 279 1.77 -12.71 -2.70
N LEU A 280 1.28 -11.48 -2.85
CA LEU A 280 0.43 -11.12 -3.98
C LEU A 280 1.19 -11.22 -5.33
N LYS A 281 2.51 -10.98 -5.33
CA LYS A 281 3.36 -11.24 -6.49
C LYS A 281 3.54 -12.74 -6.76
N LEU A 282 3.71 -13.58 -5.74
CA LEU A 282 3.75 -15.04 -5.90
C LEU A 282 2.47 -15.58 -6.54
N GLY A 283 1.30 -15.06 -6.17
CA GLY A 283 0.02 -15.44 -6.79
C GLY A 283 0.02 -15.19 -8.31
N ARG A 284 0.55 -14.04 -8.74
CA ARG A 284 0.71 -13.71 -10.17
C ARG A 284 1.77 -14.58 -10.84
N MET A 285 2.89 -14.84 -10.18
CA MET A 285 4.00 -15.61 -10.74
C MET A 285 3.59 -17.01 -11.19
N ARG A 286 2.60 -17.64 -10.56
CA ARG A 286 2.02 -18.94 -10.97
C ARG A 286 1.56 -18.99 -12.43
N TYR A 287 1.24 -17.83 -13.01
CA TYR A 287 0.68 -17.70 -14.35
C TYR A 287 1.51 -16.78 -15.26
N MET A 288 2.64 -16.25 -14.79
CA MET A 288 3.45 -15.31 -15.56
C MET A 288 4.32 -16.04 -16.59
N GLN A 289 4.26 -15.59 -17.84
CA GLN A 289 5.24 -15.94 -18.87
C GLN A 289 6.64 -15.42 -18.47
N GLY A 290 7.68 -16.23 -18.67
CA GLY A 290 9.05 -15.90 -18.30
C GLY A 290 9.47 -16.29 -16.87
N VAL A 291 8.53 -16.79 -16.04
CA VAL A 291 8.86 -17.45 -14.77
C VAL A 291 9.09 -18.94 -15.01
N LYS A 292 10.15 -19.52 -14.43
CA LYS A 292 10.47 -20.94 -14.57
C LYS A 292 9.35 -21.81 -13.99
N TYR A 293 9.09 -22.96 -14.60
CA TYR A 293 8.07 -23.90 -14.10
C TYR A 293 8.30 -24.31 -12.64
N GLY A 294 9.57 -24.49 -12.25
CA GLY A 294 9.97 -24.75 -10.87
C GLY A 294 9.48 -23.67 -9.89
N ASP A 295 9.70 -22.40 -10.23
CA ASP A 295 9.26 -21.26 -9.44
C ASP A 295 7.72 -21.14 -9.40
N GLN A 296 7.03 -21.41 -10.51
CA GLN A 296 5.55 -21.40 -10.55
C GLN A 296 4.94 -22.46 -9.64
N ARG A 297 5.50 -23.66 -9.67
CA ARG A 297 5.07 -24.78 -8.82
C ARG A 297 5.36 -24.48 -7.35
N ASP A 298 6.57 -24.06 -7.02
CA ASP A 298 6.97 -23.74 -5.65
C ASP A 298 6.15 -22.54 -5.11
N ALA A 299 5.78 -21.57 -5.94
CA ALA A 299 4.87 -20.49 -5.55
C ALA A 299 3.50 -21.04 -5.13
N SER A 300 2.96 -22.01 -5.87
CA SER A 300 1.69 -22.66 -5.50
C SER A 300 1.78 -23.40 -4.15
N LEU A 301 2.90 -24.09 -3.91
CA LEU A 301 3.15 -24.81 -2.64
C LEU A 301 3.28 -23.84 -1.47
N VAL A 302 4.11 -22.80 -1.61
CA VAL A 302 4.34 -21.78 -0.58
C VAL A 302 3.04 -21.05 -0.23
N LEU A 303 2.22 -20.70 -1.22
CA LEU A 303 0.94 -20.03 -0.97
C LEU A 303 -0.05 -20.93 -0.23
N ALA A 304 -0.10 -22.22 -0.56
CA ALA A 304 -0.93 -23.19 0.16
C ALA A 304 -0.48 -23.34 1.63
N GLU A 305 0.84 -23.41 1.87
CA GLU A 305 1.43 -23.46 3.21
C GLU A 305 1.12 -22.19 4.02
N LEU A 306 1.39 -21.01 3.46
CA LEU A 306 1.11 -19.73 4.12
C LEU A 306 -0.38 -19.55 4.43
N ALA A 307 -1.28 -19.96 3.52
CA ALA A 307 -2.72 -19.88 3.76
C ALA A 307 -3.20 -20.83 4.87
N ALA A 308 -2.51 -21.96 5.08
CA ALA A 308 -2.83 -22.95 6.11
C ALA A 308 -2.28 -22.57 7.50
N ARG A 309 -1.25 -21.72 7.57
CA ARG A 309 -0.66 -21.27 8.84
C ARG A 309 -1.65 -20.45 9.68
N THR A 310 -1.60 -20.65 11.00
CA THR A 310 -2.45 -19.96 11.99
C THR A 310 -1.72 -18.90 12.79
N ASP A 311 -0.39 -18.88 12.70
CA ASP A 311 0.51 -17.99 13.44
C ASP A 311 0.87 -16.70 12.67
N LEU A 312 0.41 -16.57 11.42
CA LEU A 312 0.67 -15.40 10.60
C LEU A 312 -0.22 -14.20 10.97
N PRO A 313 0.27 -12.96 10.80
CA PRO A 313 -0.56 -11.77 10.86
C PRO A 313 -1.77 -11.85 9.92
N ALA A 314 -2.90 -11.23 10.33
CA ALA A 314 -4.17 -11.33 9.60
C ALA A 314 -4.07 -10.83 8.14
N ASN A 315 -3.32 -9.76 7.89
CA ASN A 315 -3.07 -9.23 6.55
C ASN A 315 -2.25 -10.19 5.68
N VAL A 316 -1.18 -10.78 6.22
CA VAL A 316 -0.34 -11.77 5.52
C VAL A 316 -1.16 -13.01 5.17
N LYS A 317 -2.00 -13.48 6.09
CA LYS A 317 -2.91 -14.60 5.84
C LYS A 317 -3.95 -14.27 4.76
N ALA A 318 -4.56 -13.09 4.82
CA ALA A 318 -5.51 -12.63 3.80
C ALA A 318 -4.84 -12.57 2.41
N ALA A 319 -3.60 -12.10 2.33
CA ALA A 319 -2.83 -12.08 1.08
C ALA A 319 -2.55 -13.49 0.57
N ALA A 320 -2.18 -14.43 1.45
CA ALA A 320 -1.89 -15.81 1.06
C ALA A 320 -3.14 -16.51 0.52
N VAL A 321 -4.30 -16.32 1.16
CA VAL A 321 -5.59 -16.83 0.67
C VAL A 321 -5.93 -16.22 -0.68
N ALA A 322 -5.87 -14.88 -0.81
CA ALA A 322 -6.16 -14.21 -2.07
C ALA A 322 -5.23 -14.67 -3.21
N ALA A 323 -3.93 -14.83 -2.95
CA ALA A 323 -2.92 -15.28 -3.92
C ALA A 323 -3.06 -16.76 -4.30
N ARG A 324 -3.44 -17.63 -3.34
CA ARG A 324 -3.75 -19.04 -3.60
C ARG A 324 -5.01 -19.17 -4.49
N ASP A 325 -6.04 -18.39 -4.19
CA ASP A 325 -7.34 -18.45 -4.86
C ASP A 325 -7.39 -17.64 -6.16
N MET A 326 -6.28 -16.97 -6.52
CA MET A 326 -6.15 -16.23 -7.76
C MET A 326 -6.32 -17.15 -8.98
N THR A 327 -7.09 -16.68 -9.96
CA THR A 327 -7.35 -17.37 -11.24
C THR A 327 -6.55 -16.76 -12.39
N ILE A 328 -6.38 -17.51 -13.49
CA ILE A 328 -5.70 -17.02 -14.68
C ILE A 328 -6.46 -15.85 -15.34
N GLU A 329 -7.79 -15.84 -15.26
CA GLU A 329 -8.64 -14.76 -15.76
C GLU A 329 -8.35 -13.45 -15.01
N GLN A 330 -8.16 -13.51 -13.69
CA GLN A 330 -7.77 -12.34 -12.89
C GLN A 330 -6.40 -11.82 -13.29
N VAL A 331 -5.43 -12.69 -13.58
CA VAL A 331 -4.10 -12.27 -14.07
C VAL A 331 -4.20 -11.53 -15.39
N ARG A 332 -5.02 -12.05 -16.32
CA ARG A 332 -5.25 -11.43 -17.63
C ARG A 332 -5.91 -10.05 -17.50
N MET A 333 -6.88 -9.90 -16.59
CA MET A 333 -7.53 -8.60 -16.33
C MET A 333 -6.57 -7.53 -15.79
N ILE A 334 -5.52 -7.93 -15.06
CA ILE A 334 -4.51 -7.01 -14.51
C ILE A 334 -3.48 -6.58 -15.59
N GLY A 335 -3.57 -7.14 -16.80
CA GLY A 335 -2.62 -6.85 -17.89
C GLY A 335 -1.38 -7.74 -17.85
N GLY A 336 -1.42 -8.87 -17.15
CA GLY A 336 -0.38 -9.88 -17.25
C GLY A 336 -0.46 -10.62 -18.58
N SER A 337 0.67 -10.74 -19.30
CA SER A 337 0.83 -11.74 -20.36
C SER A 337 0.81 -13.13 -19.72
N ALA A 338 -0.35 -13.76 -19.73
CA ALA A 338 -0.57 -15.15 -19.28
C ALA A 338 -0.37 -16.10 -20.46
#